data_AF-A0A160FJV6-F1
#
_entry.id   AF-A0A160FJV6-F1
#
_cell.length_a   1.000
_cell.length_b   1.000
_cell.length_c   1.000
_cell.angle_alpha   90.00
_cell.angle_beta   90.00
_cell.angle_gamma   90.00
#
_symmetry.space_group_name_H-M   'P 1'
#
loop_
_entity.id
_entity.type
_entity.pdbx_description
1 polymer ?
#
loop_
_entity_poly.entity_id
_entity_poly.type
_entity_poly.pdbx_seq_one_letter_code
_entity_poly.pdbx_strand_id
1 'polypeptide(L)'
;MTEPIETALAGDEQMREILETLLADDGDITARAVARLHPSIKAASSITRSELRSRLLAEYQQRQSEYRRWRGRVAKRSGSDTATSLADKDIRIAELEATVQLLTASHLAMLRAVGELGGFSKWAKFYEQYREARDRLDKLGAVPAATVSSMTSEMRAKPASTDGRRKRR
;
A
#
# COMPACT_ATOMS: atom_id res chain seq x y z
N MET A 1 -25.70 27.07 -33.40
CA MET A 1 -26.17 25.70 -33.67
C MET A 1 -25.09 24.72 -33.19
N THR A 2 -25.07 24.43 -31.88
CA THR A 2 -24.05 23.58 -31.18
C THR A 2 -24.69 22.50 -30.28
N GLU A 3 -26.02 22.36 -30.31
CA GLU A 3 -26.84 21.54 -29.41
C GLU A 3 -26.70 19.99 -29.47
N PRO A 4 -26.29 19.32 -30.58
CA PRO A 4 -26.36 17.85 -30.64
C PRO A 4 -25.22 17.13 -29.93
N ILE A 5 -24.11 17.80 -29.60
CA ILE A 5 -22.94 17.18 -28.97
C ILE A 5 -23.08 17.20 -27.44
N GLU A 6 -23.53 18.32 -26.87
CA GLU A 6 -23.72 18.46 -25.42
C GLU A 6 -24.79 17.50 -24.89
N THR A 7 -25.89 17.32 -25.64
CA THR A 7 -26.96 16.38 -25.29
C THR A 7 -26.52 14.92 -25.36
N ALA A 8 -25.58 14.57 -26.24
CA ALA A 8 -25.01 13.23 -26.33
C ALA A 8 -24.06 12.91 -25.16
N LEU A 9 -23.23 13.89 -24.75
CA LEU A 9 -22.33 13.74 -23.61
C LEU A 9 -23.09 13.66 -22.27
N ALA A 10 -24.14 14.47 -22.11
CA ALA A 10 -25.03 14.39 -20.95
C ALA A 10 -25.77 13.04 -20.86
N GLY A 11 -26.17 12.48 -22.01
CA GLY A 11 -26.74 11.13 -22.07
C GLY A 11 -25.73 10.03 -21.67
N ASP A 12 -24.45 10.19 -22.02
CA ASP A 12 -23.43 9.20 -21.68
C ASP A 12 -23.11 9.18 -20.17
N GLU A 13 -23.17 10.34 -19.51
CA GLU A 13 -23.00 10.42 -18.05
C GLU A 13 -24.19 9.82 -17.30
N GLN A 14 -25.42 10.11 -17.75
CA GLN A 14 -26.63 9.50 -17.19
C GLN A 14 -26.65 7.97 -17.35
N MET A 15 -26.12 7.47 -18.47
CA MET A 15 -25.93 6.03 -18.66
C MET A 15 -24.99 5.43 -17.62
N ARG A 16 -23.92 6.13 -17.22
CA ARG A 16 -23.01 5.64 -16.16
C ARG A 16 -23.71 5.56 -14.81
N GLU A 17 -24.45 6.58 -14.42
CA GLU A 17 -25.19 6.61 -13.15
C GLU A 17 -26.19 5.44 -13.05
N ILE A 18 -26.90 5.16 -14.14
CA ILE A 18 -27.82 4.02 -14.23
C ILE A 18 -27.06 2.69 -14.11
N LEU A 19 -25.90 2.56 -14.76
CA LEU A 19 -25.09 1.36 -14.69
C LEU A 19 -24.51 1.12 -13.29
N GLU A 20 -24.07 2.16 -12.60
CA GLU A 20 -23.63 2.07 -11.20
C GLU A 20 -24.78 1.67 -10.28
N THR A 21 -25.97 2.24 -10.48
CA THR A 21 -27.16 1.89 -9.70
C THR A 21 -27.54 0.41 -9.92
N LEU A 22 -27.56 -0.06 -11.17
CA LEU A 22 -27.83 -1.46 -11.48
C LEU A 22 -26.77 -2.41 -10.90
N LEU A 23 -25.51 -1.97 -10.86
CA LEU A 23 -24.44 -2.75 -10.24
C LEU A 23 -24.60 -2.83 -8.72
N ALA A 24 -24.96 -1.72 -8.07
CA ALA A 24 -25.19 -1.63 -6.62
C ALA A 24 -26.38 -2.47 -6.17
N ASP A 25 -27.48 -2.44 -6.93
CA ASP A 25 -28.71 -3.19 -6.65
C ASP A 25 -28.65 -4.66 -7.10
N ASP A 26 -27.52 -5.10 -7.68
CA ASP A 26 -27.35 -6.42 -8.32
C ASP A 26 -28.41 -6.71 -9.43
N GLY A 27 -28.94 -5.66 -10.06
CA GLY A 27 -29.89 -5.75 -11.16
C GLY A 27 -29.22 -6.11 -12.49
N ASP A 28 -29.90 -6.84 -13.38
CA ASP A 28 -29.28 -7.33 -14.61
C ASP A 28 -28.85 -6.18 -15.56
N ILE A 29 -27.53 -6.08 -15.76
CA ILE A 29 -26.94 -5.05 -16.61
C ILE A 29 -27.09 -5.45 -18.08
N THR A 30 -28.13 -4.94 -18.74
CA THR A 30 -28.39 -5.17 -20.16
C THR A 30 -28.75 -3.86 -20.87
N ALA A 31 -28.50 -3.79 -22.19
CA ALA A 31 -28.87 -2.61 -22.99
C ALA A 31 -30.37 -2.27 -22.90
N ARG A 32 -31.23 -3.28 -22.71
CA ARG A 32 -32.67 -3.06 -22.52
C ARG A 32 -33.00 -2.51 -21.14
N ALA A 33 -32.33 -2.99 -20.10
CA ALA A 33 -32.51 -2.49 -18.74
C ALA A 33 -32.09 -1.01 -18.65
N VAL A 34 -30.93 -0.67 -19.22
CA VAL A 34 -30.45 0.72 -19.29
C VAL A 34 -31.44 1.58 -20.08
N ALA A 35 -31.87 1.15 -21.28
CA ALA A 35 -32.80 1.93 -22.12
C ALA A 35 -34.18 2.17 -21.48
N ARG A 36 -34.61 1.31 -20.55
CA ARG A 36 -35.85 1.49 -19.78
C ARG A 36 -35.74 2.58 -18.71
N LEU A 37 -34.56 2.71 -18.11
CA LEU A 37 -34.29 3.67 -17.03
C LEU A 37 -33.76 5.01 -17.57
N HIS A 38 -33.25 5.04 -18.79
CA HIS A 38 -32.63 6.21 -19.37
C HIS A 38 -33.66 7.23 -19.88
N PRO A 39 -33.55 8.53 -19.51
CA PRO A 39 -34.52 9.56 -19.89
C PRO A 39 -34.52 9.87 -21.41
N SER A 40 -33.34 9.98 -22.03
CA SER A 40 -33.19 10.29 -23.46
C SER A 40 -32.94 9.06 -24.37
N ILE A 41 -32.15 8.08 -23.95
CA ILE A 41 -31.80 6.89 -24.74
C ILE A 41 -32.81 5.77 -24.52
N LYS A 42 -33.94 5.81 -25.24
CA LYS A 42 -35.05 4.84 -25.05
C LYS A 42 -34.90 3.53 -25.83
N ALA A 43 -33.93 3.44 -26.75
CA ALA A 43 -33.74 2.27 -27.59
C ALA A 43 -32.42 1.56 -27.25
N ALA A 44 -32.49 0.25 -27.00
CA ALA A 44 -31.31 -0.58 -26.77
C ALA A 44 -30.32 -0.55 -27.95
N SER A 45 -30.82 -0.37 -29.18
CA SER A 45 -29.98 -0.21 -30.38
C SER A 45 -29.09 1.04 -30.32
N SER A 46 -29.55 2.14 -29.71
CA SER A 46 -28.76 3.37 -29.56
C SER A 46 -27.56 3.20 -28.61
N ILE A 47 -27.62 2.18 -27.74
CA ILE A 47 -26.54 1.80 -26.82
C ILE A 47 -25.58 0.84 -27.54
N THR A 48 -26.09 -0.19 -28.20
CA THR A 48 -25.25 -1.23 -28.82
C THR A 48 -24.61 -0.80 -30.15
N ARG A 49 -25.18 0.18 -30.85
CA ARG A 49 -24.62 0.73 -32.10
C ARG A 49 -23.54 1.77 -31.87
N SER A 50 -23.51 2.42 -30.71
CA SER A 50 -22.44 3.35 -30.34
C SER A 50 -21.27 2.58 -29.73
N GLU A 51 -20.07 2.70 -30.31
CA GLU A 51 -18.89 1.99 -29.80
C GLU A 51 -18.57 2.35 -28.35
N LEU A 52 -18.66 3.64 -27.99
CA LEU A 52 -18.35 4.13 -26.65
C LEU A 52 -19.32 3.54 -25.61
N ARG A 53 -20.63 3.61 -25.88
CA ARG A 53 -21.66 3.09 -24.97
C ARG A 53 -21.65 1.57 -24.87
N SER A 54 -21.39 0.90 -25.99
CA SER A 54 -21.28 -0.56 -26.02
C SER A 54 -20.08 -1.06 -25.20
N ARG A 55 -18.92 -0.39 -25.29
CA ARG A 55 -17.75 -0.69 -24.44
C ARG A 55 -18.07 -0.46 -22.96
N LEU A 56 -18.66 0.69 -22.63
CA LEU A 56 -19.05 1.00 -21.25
C LEU A 56 -20.00 -0.07 -20.69
N LEU A 57 -21.03 -0.47 -21.44
CA LEU A 57 -21.93 -1.54 -21.03
C LEU A 57 -21.18 -2.85 -20.78
N ALA A 58 -20.25 -3.22 -21.67
CA ALA A 58 -19.47 -4.45 -21.55
C ALA A 58 -18.56 -4.45 -20.30
N GLU A 59 -17.93 -3.32 -19.96
CA GLU A 59 -17.12 -3.18 -18.75
C GLU A 59 -17.96 -3.42 -17.48
N TYR A 60 -19.15 -2.83 -17.41
CA TYR A 60 -20.04 -3.01 -16.27
C TYR A 60 -20.62 -4.43 -16.18
N GLN A 61 -20.93 -5.06 -17.32
CA GLN A 61 -21.30 -6.48 -17.37
C GLN A 61 -20.18 -7.38 -16.85
N GLN A 62 -18.92 -7.09 -17.23
CA GLN A 62 -17.77 -7.81 -16.71
C GLN A 62 -17.65 -7.64 -15.20
N ARG A 63 -17.72 -6.40 -14.68
CA ARG A 63 -17.70 -6.11 -13.23
C ARG A 63 -18.80 -6.85 -12.48
N GLN A 64 -20.02 -6.87 -13.00
CA GLN A 64 -21.12 -7.62 -12.41
C GLN A 64 -20.85 -9.14 -12.41
N SER A 65 -20.30 -9.68 -13.50
CA SER A 65 -19.95 -11.10 -13.56
C SER A 65 -18.87 -11.48 -12.54
N GLU A 66 -17.88 -10.60 -12.34
CA GLU A 66 -16.82 -10.79 -11.35
C GLU A 66 -17.39 -10.69 -9.94
N TYR A 67 -18.20 -9.68 -9.66
CA TYR A 67 -18.89 -9.53 -8.38
C TYR A 67 -19.74 -10.75 -8.02
N ARG A 68 -20.59 -11.21 -8.96
CA ARG A 68 -21.42 -12.41 -8.76
C ARG A 68 -20.58 -13.68 -8.59
N ARG A 69 -19.45 -13.81 -9.30
CA ARG A 69 -18.49 -14.91 -9.10
C ARG A 69 -17.86 -14.88 -7.71
N TRP A 70 -17.43 -13.70 -7.25
CA TRP A 70 -16.87 -13.52 -5.90
C TRP A 70 -17.90 -13.82 -4.83
N ARG A 71 -19.10 -13.25 -4.93
CA ARG A 71 -20.22 -13.50 -4.03
C ARG A 71 -20.61 -14.97 -4.00
N GLY A 72 -20.64 -15.65 -5.14
CA GLY A 72 -20.91 -17.10 -5.22
C GLY A 72 -19.81 -17.95 -4.58
N ARG A 73 -18.54 -17.53 -4.60
CA ARG A 73 -17.46 -18.19 -3.87
C ARG A 73 -17.55 -17.95 -2.36
N VAL A 74 -17.91 -16.74 -1.95
CA VAL A 74 -18.12 -16.39 -0.54
C VAL A 74 -19.35 -17.10 0.00
N ALA A 75 -20.48 -17.14 -0.69
CA ALA A 75 -21.66 -17.88 -0.22
C ALA A 75 -21.40 -19.40 -0.03
N LYS A 76 -20.46 -19.98 -0.79
CA LYS A 76 -20.03 -21.38 -0.65
C LYS A 76 -19.08 -21.63 0.53
N ARG A 77 -18.42 -20.59 1.05
CA ARG A 77 -17.66 -20.64 2.30
C ARG A 77 -18.49 -19.89 3.33
N SER A 78 -19.20 -20.60 4.21
CA SER A 78 -20.01 -20.02 5.30
C SER A 78 -19.46 -18.65 5.71
N GLY A 79 -20.22 -17.56 5.55
CA GLY A 79 -19.68 -16.21 5.80
C GLY A 79 -19.04 -16.07 7.19
N SER A 80 -19.52 -16.87 8.14
CA SER A 80 -18.90 -17.11 9.45
C SER A 80 -17.45 -17.59 9.36
N ASP A 81 -17.15 -18.57 8.51
CA ASP A 81 -15.82 -19.16 8.37
C ASP A 81 -14.84 -18.18 7.73
N THR A 82 -15.32 -17.32 6.83
CA THR A 82 -14.49 -16.23 6.28
C THR A 82 -14.20 -15.15 7.30
N ALA A 83 -15.18 -14.79 8.13
CA ALA A 83 -15.01 -13.80 9.19
C ALA A 83 -14.07 -14.31 10.29
N THR A 84 -14.25 -15.57 10.74
CA THR A 84 -13.35 -16.22 11.69
C THR A 84 -11.94 -16.33 11.14
N SER A 85 -11.78 -16.79 9.89
CA SER A 85 -10.45 -16.88 9.27
C SER A 85 -9.76 -15.53 9.11
N LEU A 86 -10.52 -14.45 8.92
CA LEU A 86 -9.97 -13.10 8.87
C LEU A 86 -9.51 -12.66 10.27
N ALA A 87 -10.36 -12.83 11.28
CA ALA A 87 -10.01 -12.52 12.66
C ALA A 87 -8.77 -13.29 13.15
N ASP A 88 -8.66 -14.59 12.83
CA ASP A 88 -7.49 -15.41 13.16
C ASP A 88 -6.21 -14.87 12.50
N LYS A 89 -6.32 -14.38 11.27
CA LYS A 89 -5.19 -13.77 10.57
C LYS A 89 -4.81 -12.42 11.17
N ASP A 90 -5.77 -11.59 11.56
CA ASP A 90 -5.50 -10.30 12.20
C ASP A 90 -4.80 -10.50 13.55
N ILE A 91 -5.23 -11.48 14.34
CA ILE A 91 -4.53 -11.88 15.57
C ILE A 91 -3.10 -12.30 15.25
N ARG A 92 -2.91 -13.13 14.21
CA ARG A 92 -1.57 -13.58 13.82
C ARG A 92 -0.67 -12.45 13.35
N ILE A 93 -1.23 -11.46 12.64
CA ILE A 93 -0.50 -10.25 12.23
C ILE A 93 -0.05 -9.48 13.46
N ALA A 94 -0.95 -9.23 14.42
CA ALA A 94 -0.62 -8.52 15.65
C ALA A 94 0.49 -9.22 16.46
N GLU A 95 0.47 -10.56 16.55
CA GLU A 95 1.53 -11.34 17.20
C GLU A 95 2.89 -11.18 16.50
N LEU A 96 2.90 -11.24 15.16
CA LEU A 96 4.12 -11.09 14.38
C LEU A 96 4.69 -9.68 14.50
N GLU A 97 3.84 -8.66 14.48
CA GLU A 97 4.26 -7.27 14.69
C GLU A 97 4.87 -7.06 16.08
N ALA A 98 4.23 -7.59 17.13
CA ALA A 98 4.79 -7.54 18.49
C ALA A 98 6.16 -8.24 18.57
N THR A 99 6.32 -9.37 17.88
CA THR A 99 7.59 -10.11 17.81
C THR A 99 8.67 -9.30 17.10
N VAL A 100 8.34 -8.65 15.99
CA VAL A 100 9.28 -7.78 15.25
C VAL A 100 9.71 -6.59 16.10
N GLN A 101 8.77 -5.96 16.83
CA GLN A 101 9.08 -4.86 17.75
C GLN A 101 10.03 -5.31 18.86
N LEU A 102 9.75 -6.46 19.50
CA LEU A 102 10.61 -7.04 20.52
C LEU A 102 12.02 -7.33 19.99
N LEU A 103 12.12 -7.96 18.81
CA LEU A 103 13.40 -8.28 18.19
C LEU A 103 14.18 -7.01 17.82
N THR A 104 13.49 -6.00 17.30
CA THR A 104 14.09 -4.70 16.96
C THR A 104 14.63 -4.01 18.21
N ALA A 105 13.86 -3.98 19.30
CA ALA A 105 14.30 -3.43 20.58
C ALA A 105 15.53 -4.17 21.12
N SER A 106 15.54 -5.50 21.04
CA SER A 106 16.67 -6.33 21.43
C SER A 106 17.93 -6.05 20.59
N HIS A 107 17.79 -6.01 19.26
CA HIS A 107 18.89 -5.69 18.35
C HIS A 107 19.46 -4.29 18.59
N LEU A 108 18.59 -3.30 18.83
CA LEU A 108 18.99 -1.94 19.15
C LEU A 108 19.76 -1.87 20.49
N ALA A 109 19.30 -2.61 21.51
CA ALA A 109 20.00 -2.70 22.78
C ALA A 109 21.40 -3.34 22.62
N MET A 110 21.50 -4.43 21.87
CA MET A 110 22.79 -5.06 21.56
C MET A 110 23.72 -4.11 20.79
N LEU A 111 23.19 -3.39 19.81
CA LEU A 111 23.92 -2.39 19.04
C LEU A 111 24.51 -1.29 19.94
N ARG A 112 23.72 -0.77 20.88
CA ARG A 112 24.17 0.22 21.86
C ARG A 112 25.29 -0.35 22.74
N ALA A 113 25.12 -1.55 23.26
CA ALA A 113 26.13 -2.20 24.11
C ALA A 113 27.46 -2.43 23.37
N VAL A 114 27.42 -2.92 22.12
CA VAL A 114 28.63 -3.08 21.27
C VAL A 114 29.28 -1.73 20.99
N GLY A 115 28.46 -0.69 20.82
CA GLY A 115 28.91 0.68 20.63
C GLY A 115 29.68 1.25 21.83
N GLU A 116 29.11 1.12 23.03
CA GLU A 116 29.73 1.54 24.29
C GLU A 116 31.07 0.82 24.55
N LEU A 117 31.19 -0.43 24.11
CA LEU A 117 32.43 -1.22 24.18
C LEU A 117 33.45 -0.88 23.07
N GLY A 118 33.17 0.09 22.19
CA GLY A 118 34.07 0.51 21.12
C GLY A 118 34.12 -0.45 19.92
N GLY A 119 33.14 -1.34 19.77
CA GLY A 119 33.10 -2.38 18.74
C GLY A 119 32.58 -1.95 17.37
N PHE A 120 32.14 -0.70 17.20
CA PHE A 120 31.44 -0.23 15.99
C PHE A 120 32.20 -0.46 14.69
N SER A 121 33.53 -0.31 14.67
CA SER A 121 34.32 -0.51 13.44
C SER A 121 34.30 -1.96 12.93
N LYS A 122 34.32 -2.95 13.82
CA LYS A 122 34.20 -4.37 13.45
C LYS A 122 32.76 -4.71 13.05
N TRP A 123 31.79 -4.12 13.74
CA TRP A 123 30.37 -4.33 13.47
C TRP A 123 29.95 -3.77 12.11
N ALA A 124 30.46 -2.59 11.73
CA ALA A 124 30.26 -2.00 10.40
C ALA A 124 30.77 -2.92 9.28
N LYS A 125 31.95 -3.54 9.46
CA LYS A 125 32.51 -4.51 8.49
C LYS A 125 31.67 -5.78 8.36
N PHE A 126 31.05 -6.24 9.45
CA PHE A 126 30.13 -7.39 9.40
C PHE A 126 28.87 -7.07 8.60
N TYR A 127 28.34 -5.85 8.70
CA TYR A 127 27.11 -5.45 8.03
C TYR A 127 27.23 -5.25 6.51
N GLU A 128 28.44 -5.11 5.98
CA GLU A 128 28.67 -5.06 4.53
C GLU A 128 28.13 -6.30 3.79
N GLN A 129 28.14 -7.46 4.45
CA GLN A 129 27.62 -8.72 3.88
C GLN A 129 26.10 -8.74 3.75
N TYR A 130 25.39 -7.85 4.45
CA TYR A 130 23.93 -7.75 4.46
C TYR A 130 23.41 -6.58 3.63
N ARG A 131 24.26 -5.99 2.78
CA ARG A 131 23.89 -4.87 1.89
C ARG A 131 22.65 -5.18 1.04
N GLU A 132 22.53 -6.41 0.54
CA GLU A 132 21.36 -6.83 -0.24
C GLU A 132 20.05 -6.77 0.55
N ALA A 133 20.08 -7.12 1.85
CA ALA A 133 18.91 -7.02 2.71
C ALA A 133 18.50 -5.55 2.92
N ARG A 134 19.48 -4.65 3.02
CA ARG A 134 19.25 -3.20 3.09
C ARG A 134 18.63 -2.66 1.80
N ASP A 135 19.14 -3.09 0.65
CA ASP A 135 18.61 -2.66 -0.65
C ASP A 135 17.17 -3.14 -0.86
N ARG A 136 16.82 -4.32 -0.33
CA ARG A 136 15.43 -4.81 -0.32
C ARG A 136 14.54 -3.97 0.60
N LEU A 137 15.02 -3.60 1.79
CA LEU A 137 14.28 -2.71 2.70
C LEU A 137 14.06 -1.33 2.08
N ASP A 138 15.04 -0.81 1.34
CA ASP A 138 14.96 0.48 0.68
C ASP A 138 13.89 0.47 -0.44
N LYS A 139 13.87 -0.60 -1.25
CA LYS A 139 12.81 -0.82 -2.27
C LYS A 139 11.41 -0.93 -1.67
N LEU A 140 11.29 -1.41 -0.43
CA LEU A 140 10.03 -1.50 0.29
C LEU A 140 9.64 -0.19 0.98
N GLY A 141 10.45 0.87 0.86
CA GLY A 141 10.23 2.14 1.56
C GLY A 141 10.34 2.02 3.09
N ALA A 142 10.98 0.94 3.58
CA ALA A 142 11.06 0.59 5.00
C ALA A 142 12.35 1.08 5.66
N VAL A 143 13.17 1.88 4.96
CA VAL A 143 14.35 2.54 5.53
C VAL A 143 13.91 3.86 6.15
N PRO A 144 14.02 4.04 7.49
CA PRO A 144 13.62 5.28 8.12
C PRO A 144 14.52 6.44 7.67
N ALA A 145 13.91 7.53 7.19
CA ALA A 145 14.57 8.79 6.87
C ALA A 145 14.92 9.56 8.16
N ALA A 146 15.71 8.95 9.04
CA ALA A 146 16.22 9.63 10.22
C ALA A 146 17.52 10.36 9.86
N THR A 147 17.55 11.68 10.09
CA THR A 147 18.78 12.48 9.98
C THR A 147 19.74 12.05 11.09
N VAL A 148 20.77 11.29 10.72
CA VAL A 148 21.80 10.85 11.68
C VAL A 148 22.73 12.03 11.96
N SER A 149 22.55 12.71 13.09
CA SER A 149 23.61 13.60 13.60
C SER A 149 24.78 12.74 14.05
N SER A 150 25.94 12.93 13.42
CA SER A 150 27.19 12.35 13.88
C SER A 150 27.46 12.79 15.31
N MET A 151 27.54 11.85 16.25
CA MET A 151 28.11 12.13 17.57
C MET A 151 29.57 12.53 17.35
N THR A 152 29.86 13.81 17.52
CA THR A 152 31.21 14.34 17.46
C THR A 152 32.05 13.66 18.55
N SER A 153 33.11 12.98 18.11
CA SER A 153 34.17 12.45 18.97
C SER A 153 34.98 13.62 19.51
N GLU A 154 34.43 14.36 20.47
CA GLU A 154 35.11 15.42 21.19
C GLU A 154 35.66 14.92 22.53
N MET A 155 36.54 13.91 22.54
CA MET A 155 37.48 13.71 23.66
C MET A 155 38.76 13.01 23.19
N ARG A 156 39.54 13.64 22.31
CA ARG A 156 40.97 13.31 22.21
C ARG A 156 41.81 14.51 21.79
N ALA A 157 42.02 15.42 22.73
CA ALA A 157 43.19 16.30 22.70
C ALA A 157 43.88 16.22 24.08
N LYS A 158 44.85 15.31 24.20
CA LYS A 158 45.90 15.42 25.22
C LYS A 158 46.83 16.56 24.78
N PRO A 159 47.05 17.62 25.57
CA PRO A 159 48.18 18.50 25.30
C PRO A 159 49.47 17.83 25.77
N ALA A 160 50.50 18.06 24.97
CA ALA A 160 51.81 17.47 25.03
C ALA A 160 52.56 17.80 26.33
N SER A 161 53.34 16.82 26.76
CA SER A 161 54.50 16.95 27.66
C SER A 161 55.39 18.12 27.21
N THR A 162 55.47 19.19 28.02
CA THR A 162 56.60 20.11 28.00
C THR A 162 57.61 19.72 29.07
N ASP A 163 58.76 19.33 28.55
CA ASP A 163 60.07 19.22 29.19
C ASP A 163 60.38 20.38 30.15
N GLY A 164 61.06 20.08 31.25
CA GLY A 164 61.32 21.00 32.36
C GLY A 164 62.31 20.44 33.38
N ARG A 165 63.44 19.92 32.91
CA ARG A 165 64.58 19.52 33.75
C ARG A 165 65.33 20.75 34.27
N ARG A 166 65.60 20.79 35.60
CA ARG A 166 66.55 21.63 36.42
C ARG A 166 65.80 22.61 37.36
N LYS A 167 66.15 22.76 38.65
CA LYS A 167 67.44 22.59 39.35
C LYS A 167 67.20 22.36 40.85
N ARG A 168 68.13 21.61 41.47
CA ARG A 168 68.35 21.46 42.91
C ARG A 168 68.70 22.79 43.57
N ARG A 169 68.10 23.09 44.73
CA ARG A 169 68.81 23.40 45.98
C ARG A 169 67.83 23.44 47.15
#